data_AF-I3L1V3-F1
#
_entry.id   AF-I3L1V3-F1
#
_cell.length_a   1.000
_cell.length_b   1.000
_cell.length_c   1.000
_cell.angle_alpha   90.00
_cell.angle_beta   90.00
_cell.angle_gamma   90.00
#
_symmetry.space_group_name_H-M   'P 1'
#
loop_
_entity.id
_entity.type
_entity.pdbx_description
1 polymer ?
#
loop_
_entity_poly.entity_id
_entity_poly.type
_entity_poly.pdbx_seq_one_letter_code
_entity_poly.pdbx_strand_id
1 'polypeptide(L)'
;MVSLTAPYVSGFLAFREVPFLLELVQQLREKEPGLMPQVLLVDGNGVLHHRGFGVACHLGVLTDLPCVGVAKKLLQVDGLENNALHKEKIRLLQTRG
;
A
#
# COMPACT_ATOMS: atom_id res chain seq x y z
N MET A 1 -12.73 8.82 -14.47
CA MET A 1 -13.24 8.69 -13.08
C MET A 1 -13.62 7.23 -12.90
N VAL A 2 -13.16 6.57 -11.84
CA VAL A 2 -13.45 5.14 -11.58
C VAL A 2 -14.54 5.00 -10.51
N SER A 3 -15.32 3.93 -10.55
CA SER A 3 -16.37 3.63 -9.57
C SER A 3 -16.02 2.38 -8.78
N LEU A 4 -15.91 2.51 -7.45
CA LEU A 4 -15.55 1.41 -6.55
C LEU A 4 -16.81 0.65 -6.09
N THR A 5 -17.22 -0.35 -6.87
CA THR A 5 -18.48 -1.09 -6.63
C THR A 5 -18.39 -2.14 -5.53
N ALA A 6 -17.20 -2.71 -5.28
CA ALA A 6 -16.99 -3.62 -4.16
C ALA A 6 -17.26 -2.92 -2.81
N PRO A 7 -17.80 -3.61 -1.79
CA PRO A 7 -18.12 -3.01 -0.50
C PRO A 7 -16.88 -2.60 0.28
N TYR A 8 -17.01 -1.60 1.15
CA TYR A 8 -15.96 -1.24 2.10
C TYR A 8 -15.97 -2.19 3.30
N VAL A 9 -14.95 -3.02 3.41
CA VAL A 9 -14.70 -3.88 4.58
C VAL A 9 -13.28 -3.65 5.05
N SER A 10 -13.11 -3.33 6.34
CA SER A 10 -11.81 -3.13 6.97
C SER A 10 -10.93 -4.36 6.79
N GLY A 11 -9.71 -4.16 6.28
CA GLY A 11 -8.79 -5.25 5.93
C GLY A 11 -9.01 -5.88 4.54
N PHE A 12 -9.94 -5.35 3.73
CA PHE A 12 -10.18 -5.81 2.36
C PHE A 12 -10.17 -4.67 1.33
N LEU A 13 -9.60 -3.51 1.70
CA LEU A 13 -9.53 -2.33 0.82
C LEU A 13 -8.87 -2.65 -0.54
N ALA A 14 -7.88 -3.53 -0.54
CA ALA A 14 -7.18 -3.95 -1.75
C ALA A 14 -8.14 -4.49 -2.84
N PHE A 15 -9.23 -5.17 -2.46
CA PHE A 15 -10.22 -5.68 -3.43
C PHE A 15 -11.02 -4.56 -4.12
N ARG A 16 -11.08 -3.38 -3.51
CA ARG A 16 -11.70 -2.20 -4.13
C ARG A 16 -10.74 -1.51 -5.09
N GLU A 17 -9.47 -1.38 -4.73
CA GLU A 17 -8.52 -0.49 -5.42
C GLU A 17 -7.63 -1.21 -6.43
N VAL A 18 -7.12 -2.41 -6.10
CA VAL A 18 -6.12 -3.13 -6.91
C VAL A 18 -6.57 -3.41 -8.33
N PRO A 19 -7.84 -3.78 -8.63
CA PRO A 19 -8.26 -4.01 -10.02
C PRO A 19 -8.00 -2.81 -10.93
N PHE A 20 -8.27 -1.60 -10.44
CA PHE A 20 -8.05 -0.36 -11.19
C PHE A 20 -6.58 0.01 -11.29
N LEU A 21 -5.79 -0.22 -10.23
CA LEU A 21 -4.34 0.03 -10.27
C LEU A 21 -3.63 -0.95 -11.22
N LEU A 22 -4.07 -2.20 -11.26
CA LEU A 22 -3.55 -3.22 -12.18
C LEU A 22 -3.80 -2.82 -13.63
N GLU A 23 -5.00 -2.33 -13.95
CA GLU A 23 -5.34 -1.82 -15.29
C GLU A 23 -4.40 -0.68 -15.71
N LEU A 24 -4.07 0.25 -14.81
CA LEU A 24 -3.14 1.34 -15.10
C LEU A 24 -1.71 0.84 -15.38
N VAL A 25 -1.24 -0.14 -14.61
CA VAL A 25 0.09 -0.74 -14.82
C VAL A 25 0.13 -1.51 -16.14
N GLN A 26 -0.94 -2.24 -16.50
CA GLN A 26 -1.06 -2.93 -17.78
C GLN A 26 -1.08 -1.94 -18.94
N GLN A 27 -1.87 -0.88 -18.83
CA GLN A 27 -1.92 0.19 -19.85
C GLN A 27 -0.55 0.84 -20.06
N LEU A 28 0.21 1.11 -18.98
CA LEU A 28 1.56 1.66 -19.10
C LEU A 28 2.50 0.68 -19.80
N ARG A 29 2.44 -0.60 -19.42
CA ARG A 29 3.25 -1.67 -20.03
C ARG A 29 3.01 -1.81 -21.53
N GLU A 30 1.77 -1.66 -21.97
CA GLU A 30 1.38 -1.75 -23.38
C GLU A 30 1.75 -0.50 -24.17
N LYS A 31 1.50 0.69 -23.62
CA LYS A 31 1.67 1.97 -24.35
C LYS A 31 3.10 2.48 -24.35
N GLU A 32 3.79 2.40 -23.21
CA GLU A 32 5.12 2.98 -23.01
C GLU A 32 6.01 2.03 -22.18
N PRO A 33 6.34 0.83 -22.70
CA PRO A 33 7.09 -0.19 -21.95
C PRO A 33 8.46 0.31 -21.45
N GLY A 34 9.08 1.26 -22.14
CA GLY A 34 10.35 1.88 -21.73
C GLY A 34 10.26 2.76 -20.48
N LEU A 35 9.04 3.14 -20.07
CA LEU A 35 8.77 3.92 -18.86
C LEU A 35 8.26 3.06 -17.70
N MET A 36 8.31 1.73 -17.82
CA MET A 36 7.88 0.84 -16.75
C MET A 36 8.70 1.07 -15.47
N PRO A 37 8.05 1.26 -14.31
CA PRO A 37 8.75 1.50 -13.07
C PRO A 37 9.44 0.23 -12.60
N GLN A 38 10.64 0.40 -12.04
CA GLN A 38 11.38 -0.68 -11.38
C GLN A 38 10.82 -1.00 -9.98
N VAL A 39 10.08 -0.06 -9.39
CA VAL A 39 9.44 -0.18 -8.07
C VAL A 39 8.20 0.71 -8.00
N LEU A 40 7.16 0.23 -7.34
CA LEU A 40 5.96 0.99 -7.03
C LEU A 40 5.95 1.42 -5.56
N LEU A 41 5.75 2.71 -5.31
CA LEU A 41 5.44 3.23 -3.97
C LEU A 41 3.93 3.38 -3.86
N VAL A 42 3.32 2.55 -3.02
CA VAL A 42 1.86 2.45 -2.89
C VAL A 42 1.43 3.14 -1.60
N ASP A 43 0.52 4.11 -1.70
CA ASP A 43 -0.08 4.77 -0.53
C ASP A 43 -1.01 3.79 0.20
N GLY A 44 -0.45 3.04 1.13
CA GLY A 44 -1.13 1.96 1.81
C GLY A 44 -0.15 0.97 2.43
N ASN A 45 -0.68 -0.06 3.07
CA ASN A 45 0.14 -1.07 3.73
C ASN A 45 0.54 -2.22 2.78
N GLY A 46 1.70 -2.81 3.06
CA GLY A 46 2.12 -4.11 2.53
C GLY A 46 1.88 -5.22 3.55
N VAL A 47 2.96 -5.83 4.04
CA VAL A 47 2.90 -6.93 5.03
C VAL A 47 2.34 -6.51 6.39
N LEU A 48 2.47 -5.23 6.75
CA LEU A 48 1.89 -4.66 7.97
C LEU A 48 0.36 -4.50 7.81
N HIS A 49 -0.37 -5.60 7.86
CA HIS A 49 -1.79 -5.69 7.55
C HIS A 49 -2.48 -6.73 8.42
N HIS A 50 -3.79 -6.63 8.66
CA HIS A 50 -4.58 -7.55 9.49
C HIS A 50 -4.43 -9.05 9.11
N ARG A 51 -3.98 -9.32 7.87
CA ARG A 51 -3.76 -10.66 7.31
C ARG A 51 -2.40 -10.81 6.65
N GLY A 52 -1.43 -9.94 6.96
CA GLY A 52 -0.11 -9.98 6.32
C GLY A 52 -0.08 -9.60 4.84
N PHE A 53 -1.22 -9.21 4.24
CA PHE A 53 -1.35 -9.00 2.80
C PHE A 53 -2.18 -7.76 2.46
N GLY A 54 -1.55 -6.58 2.56
CA GLY A 54 -2.16 -5.29 2.22
C GLY A 54 -2.15 -4.97 0.71
N VAL A 55 -2.61 -3.77 0.36
CA VAL A 55 -2.73 -3.30 -1.03
C VAL A 55 -1.40 -3.35 -1.80
N ALA A 56 -0.28 -2.99 -1.16
CA ALA A 56 1.03 -3.01 -1.82
C ALA A 56 1.49 -4.44 -2.15
N CYS A 57 1.26 -5.39 -1.24
CA CYS A 57 1.56 -6.80 -1.50
C CYS A 57 0.66 -7.38 -2.58
N HIS A 58 -0.64 -7.08 -2.53
CA HIS A 58 -1.60 -7.57 -3.50
C HIS A 58 -1.29 -7.06 -4.92
N LEU A 59 -1.02 -5.76 -5.06
CA LEU A 59 -0.61 -5.19 -6.34
C LEU A 59 0.71 -5.77 -6.83
N GLY A 60 1.72 -5.89 -5.96
CA GLY A 60 3.02 -6.44 -6.33
C GLY A 60 2.97 -7.87 -6.85
N VAL A 61 2.21 -8.74 -6.18
CA VAL A 61 2.03 -10.13 -6.63
C VAL A 61 1.33 -10.22 -7.99
N LEU A 62 0.30 -9.40 -8.24
CA LEU A 62 -0.44 -9.44 -9.51
C LEU A 62 0.33 -8.78 -10.67
N THR A 63 1.13 -7.77 -10.39
CA THR A 63 1.91 -7.04 -11.41
C THR A 63 3.29 -7.65 -11.68
N ASP A 64 3.75 -8.52 -10.78
CA ASP A 64 5.13 -9.01 -10.71
C ASP A 64 6.15 -7.87 -10.64
N LEU A 65 5.81 -6.79 -9.91
CA LEU A 65 6.67 -5.65 -9.68
C LEU A 65 7.02 -5.49 -8.20
N PRO A 66 8.27 -5.10 -7.87
CA PRO A 66 8.63 -4.69 -6.53
C PRO A 66 7.70 -3.58 -6.03
N CYS A 67 7.11 -3.76 -4.85
CA CYS A 67 6.19 -2.80 -4.26
C CYS A 67 6.56 -2.47 -2.81
N VAL A 68 6.50 -1.19 -2.46
CA VAL A 68 6.67 -0.69 -1.09
C VAL A 68 5.39 -0.01 -0.65
N GLY A 69 4.81 -0.50 0.45
CA GLY A 69 3.67 0.16 1.09
C GLY A 69 4.13 1.33 1.96
N VAL A 70 3.67 2.53 1.64
CA VAL A 70 3.99 3.78 2.36
C VAL A 70 2.73 4.31 3.03
N ALA A 71 2.39 3.77 4.19
CA ALA A 71 1.23 4.22 4.95
C ALA A 71 1.52 5.47 5.79
N LYS A 72 0.55 6.39 5.84
CA LYS A 72 0.64 7.66 6.58
C LYS A 72 0.23 7.56 8.05
N LYS A 73 -0.35 6.43 8.44
CA LYS A 73 -0.81 6.14 9.81
C LYS A 73 -0.39 4.73 10.20
N LEU A 74 -0.01 4.53 11.46
CA LEU A 74 0.27 3.21 12.00
C LEU A 74 -1.00 2.36 11.97
N LEU A 75 -0.94 1.23 11.27
CA LEU A 75 -1.96 0.20 11.40
C LEU A 75 -1.68 -0.63 12.66
N GLN A 76 -2.67 -0.69 13.54
CA GLN A 76 -2.56 -1.37 14.83
C GLN A 76 -2.91 -2.85 14.69
N VAL A 77 -1.92 -3.65 14.30
CA VAL A 77 -1.99 -5.12 14.13
C VAL A 77 -0.85 -5.76 14.90
N ASP A 78 -0.97 -7.04 15.24
CA ASP A 78 0.09 -7.82 15.90
C ASP A 78 0.64 -7.16 17.18
N GLY A 79 -0.24 -6.55 17.98
CA GLY A 79 0.11 -5.86 19.22
C GLY A 79 0.76 -4.48 19.04
N LEU A 80 0.83 -3.98 17.81
CA LEU A 80 1.26 -2.60 17.55
C LEU A 80 0.17 -1.62 17.98
N GLU A 81 0.57 -0.63 18.76
CA GLU A 81 -0.33 0.39 19.29
C GLU A 81 0.21 1.79 19.04
N ASN A 82 -0.70 2.73 18.73
CA ASN A 82 -0.38 4.15 18.64
C ASN A 82 -0.40 4.81 20.03
N ASN A 83 0.47 4.32 20.92
CA ASN A 83 0.58 4.76 22.31
C ASN A 83 1.61 5.89 22.49
N ALA A 84 1.78 6.35 23.74
CA ALA A 84 2.71 7.44 24.07
C ALA A 84 4.17 7.13 23.66
N LEU A 85 4.60 5.87 23.82
CA LEU A 85 5.94 5.43 23.42
C LEU A 85 6.13 5.52 21.90
N HIS A 86 5.13 5.11 21.12
CA HIS A 86 5.17 5.25 19.67
C HIS A 86 5.29 6.71 19.24
N LYS A 87 4.50 7.60 19.86
CA LYS A 87 4.54 9.05 19.59
C LYS A 87 5.91 9.66 19.92
N GLU A 88 6.51 9.24 21.03
CA GLU A 88 7.86 9.70 21.40
C GLU A 88 8.91 9.24 20.40
N LYS A 89 8.85 7.98 19.92
CA LYS A 89 9.73 7.49 18.84
C LYS A 89 9.60 8.33 17.57
N ILE A 90 8.38 8.68 17.14
CA ILE A 90 8.16 9.55 15.98
C ILE A 90 8.81 10.92 16.21
N ARG A 91 8.61 11.52 17.38
CA ARG A 91 9.18 12.82 17.72
C ARG A 91 10.71 12.79 17.66
N LEU A 92 11.34 11.75 18.21
CA LEU A 92 12.80 11.58 18.17
C LEU A 92 13.33 11.48 16.73
N LEU A 93 12.62 10.79 15.83
CA LEU A 93 12.99 10.71 14.41
C LEU A 93 12.92 12.07 13.71
N GLN A 94 11.91 12.88 14.03
CA GLN A 94 11.74 14.22 13.45
C GLN A 94 12.80 15.21 13.93
N THR A 95 13.29 15.07 15.16
CA THR A 95 14.35 15.96 15.71
C THR A 95 15.76 15.63 15.23
N ARG A 96 15.95 14.50 14.54
CA ARG A 96 17.26 14.00 14.09
C ARG A 96 17.55 14.26 12.59
N GLY A 97 16.64 14.93 11.88
CA GLY A 97 16.84 15.41 10.51
C GLY A 97 17.02 16.91 10.48
#